data_AF-A0A7J5UY39-F1
#
_entry.id   AF-A0A7J5UY39-F1
#
_cell.length_a   1.000
_cell.length_b   1.000
_cell.length_c   1.000
_cell.angle_alpha   90.00
_cell.angle_beta   90.00
_cell.angle_gamma   90.00
#
_symmetry.space_group_name_H-M   'P 1'
#
loop_
_entity.id
_entity.type
_entity.pdbx_description
1 polymer ?
#
loop_
_entity_poly.entity_id
_entity_poly.type
_entity_poly.pdbx_seq_one_letter_code
_entity_poly.pdbx_strand_id
1 'polypeptide(L)'
;MKTIKLLTFFLLTILISCNLNFYGDIDLGADFYYMVEPAFNSIVTPVDKKKPYNASTFIIREVETIGVNNDKILVTSIVNDTLKYWVIDKTKESKELGYDKKSNLRLSNVTQIDSIGYAKIQKEENIIMKTKSDYRKKSHYE
;
A
#
# COMPACT_ATOMS: atom_id res chain seq x y z
N MET A 1 -28.93 43.95 -4.02
CA MET A 1 -28.76 42.62 -3.36
C MET A 1 -28.84 41.49 -4.39
N LYS A 2 -27.76 41.21 -5.15
CA LYS A 2 -27.71 40.07 -6.09
C LYS A 2 -26.36 39.35 -6.13
N THR A 3 -25.40 39.75 -5.30
CA THR A 3 -24.02 39.22 -5.30
C THR A 3 -23.76 38.12 -4.28
N ILE A 4 -24.63 37.95 -3.27
CA ILE A 4 -24.44 36.96 -2.19
C ILE A 4 -24.76 35.51 -2.65
N LYS A 5 -25.61 35.33 -3.67
CA LYS A 5 -25.98 33.98 -4.16
C LYS A 5 -24.91 33.30 -5.01
N LEU A 6 -23.98 34.04 -5.61
CA LEU A 6 -22.96 33.48 -6.50
C LEU A 6 -21.77 32.89 -5.73
N LEU A 7 -21.47 33.44 -4.55
CA LEU A 7 -20.33 33.02 -3.73
C LEU A 7 -20.59 31.67 -3.03
N THR A 8 -21.84 31.37 -2.67
CA THR A 8 -22.23 30.11 -2.04
C THR A 8 -22.21 28.92 -3.00
N PHE A 9 -22.37 29.15 -4.31
CA PHE A 9 -22.33 28.07 -5.31
C PHE A 9 -20.88 27.62 -5.61
N PHE A 10 -19.91 28.54 -5.52
CA PHE A 10 -18.49 28.23 -5.74
C PHE A 10 -17.83 27.54 -4.54
N LEU A 11 -18.32 27.78 -3.32
CA LEU A 11 -17.83 27.11 -2.11
C LEU A 11 -18.29 25.64 -2.04
N LEU A 12 -19.42 25.30 -2.68
CA LEU A 12 -19.99 23.95 -2.64
C LEU A 12 -19.30 22.97 -3.61
N THR A 13 -18.69 23.45 -4.69
CA THR A 13 -17.98 22.59 -5.65
C THR A 13 -16.59 22.18 -5.19
N ILE A 14 -15.95 22.95 -4.31
CA ILE A 14 -14.59 22.65 -3.81
C ILE A 14 -14.61 21.48 -2.81
N LEU A 15 -15.71 21.26 -2.10
CA LEU A 15 -15.85 20.16 -1.12
C LEU A 15 -16.15 18.78 -1.76
N ILE A 16 -16.44 18.72 -3.06
CA ILE A 16 -16.69 17.46 -3.80
C ILE A 16 -15.44 17.01 -4.57
N SER A 17 -14.30 17.68 -4.38
CA SER A 17 -13.00 17.10 -4.74
C SER A 17 -12.61 15.99 -3.75
N CYS A 18 -13.54 15.06 -3.52
CA CYS A 18 -13.23 13.74 -3.03
C CYS A 18 -12.27 13.17 -4.08
N ASN A 19 -10.99 13.05 -3.73
CA ASN A 19 -10.08 12.19 -4.46
C ASN A 19 -10.77 10.82 -4.48
N LEU A 20 -11.44 10.50 -5.59
CA LEU A 20 -11.80 9.14 -5.89
C LEU A 20 -10.47 8.42 -6.00
N ASN A 21 -10.04 7.80 -4.89
CA ASN A 21 -9.12 6.69 -4.92
C ASN A 21 -9.86 5.59 -5.67
N PHE A 22 -9.85 5.74 -6.99
CA PHE A 22 -10.26 4.71 -7.91
C PHE A 22 -9.44 3.48 -7.50
N TYR A 23 -10.14 2.41 -7.13
CA TYR A 23 -9.60 1.07 -6.85
C TYR A 23 -9.19 0.73 -5.40
N GLY A 24 -9.41 1.62 -4.42
CA GLY A 24 -9.21 1.28 -3.00
C GLY A 24 -7.75 1.12 -2.59
N ASP A 25 -6.83 1.70 -3.36
CA ASP A 25 -5.39 1.66 -3.10
C ASP A 25 -5.01 2.50 -1.87
N ILE A 26 -4.15 1.95 -1.00
CA ILE A 26 -3.82 2.51 0.31
C ILE A 26 -2.36 2.95 0.33
N ASP A 27 -2.12 4.24 0.63
CA ASP A 27 -0.78 4.75 0.92
C ASP A 27 -0.26 4.17 2.25
N LEU A 28 0.89 3.50 2.20
CA LEU A 28 1.55 2.86 3.35
C LEU A 28 2.71 3.73 3.89
N GLY A 29 3.02 4.84 3.22
CA GLY A 29 4.17 5.69 3.44
C GLY A 29 5.45 5.16 2.77
N ALA A 30 6.48 6.01 2.76
CA ALA A 30 7.79 5.72 2.17
C ALA A 30 7.72 5.23 0.70
N ASP A 31 6.84 5.84 -0.09
CA ASP A 31 6.59 5.54 -1.51
C ASP A 31 5.98 4.16 -1.80
N PHE A 32 5.47 3.46 -0.77
CA PHE A 32 4.77 2.19 -0.94
C PHE A 32 3.25 2.36 -0.91
N TYR A 33 2.58 1.69 -1.83
CA TYR A 33 1.13 1.62 -1.90
C TYR A 33 0.67 0.17 -1.90
N TYR A 34 -0.47 -0.09 -1.28
CA TYR A 34 -1.15 -1.37 -1.36
C TYR A 34 -2.31 -1.29 -2.35
N MET A 35 -2.27 -2.10 -3.40
CA MET A 35 -3.38 -2.29 -4.32
C MET A 35 -4.26 -3.44 -3.83
N VAL A 36 -5.50 -3.17 -3.44
CA VAL A 36 -6.38 -4.12 -2.70
C VAL A 36 -7.16 -5.06 -3.64
N GLU A 37 -7.31 -4.68 -4.91
CA GLU A 37 -8.16 -5.41 -5.84
C GLU A 37 -7.73 -6.87 -6.03
N PRO A 38 -8.68 -7.82 -6.21
CA PRO A 38 -8.34 -9.24 -6.25
C PRO A 38 -7.32 -9.60 -7.32
N ALA A 39 -7.38 -8.94 -8.48
CA ALA A 39 -6.44 -9.16 -9.59
C ALA A 39 -5.04 -8.57 -9.34
N PHE A 40 -4.93 -7.60 -8.42
CA PHE A 40 -3.73 -6.78 -8.25
C PHE A 40 -3.22 -6.73 -6.81
N ASN A 41 -3.76 -7.56 -5.91
CA ASN A 41 -3.47 -7.66 -4.48
C ASN A 41 -1.95 -7.67 -4.16
N SER A 42 -1.35 -6.48 -4.09
CA SER A 42 0.11 -6.30 -4.20
C SER A 42 0.58 -5.02 -3.54
N ILE A 43 1.83 -5.04 -3.07
CA ILE A 43 2.59 -3.85 -2.73
C ILE A 43 3.27 -3.33 -3.99
N VAL A 44 3.14 -2.03 -4.25
CA VAL A 44 3.72 -1.36 -5.41
C VAL A 44 4.42 -0.06 -5.03
N THR A 45 5.33 0.39 -5.89
CA THR A 45 5.85 1.77 -5.88
C THR A 45 5.36 2.49 -7.14
N PRO A 46 4.96 3.76 -7.04
CA PRO A 46 4.50 4.52 -8.19
C PRO A 46 5.66 4.91 -9.10
N VAL A 47 5.43 4.88 -10.42
CA VAL A 47 6.39 5.42 -11.40
C VAL A 47 6.37 6.95 -11.36
N ASP A 48 5.20 7.55 -11.19
CA ASP A 48 5.03 8.99 -10.95
C ASP A 48 4.36 9.22 -9.59
N LYS A 49 5.11 9.78 -8.63
CA LYS A 49 4.58 10.08 -7.29
C LYS A 49 3.41 11.06 -7.29
N LYS A 50 3.27 11.90 -8.33
CA LYS A 50 2.12 12.82 -8.47
C LYS A 50 0.87 12.11 -8.98
N LYS A 51 1.05 10.97 -9.63
CA LYS A 51 -0.03 10.13 -10.18
C LYS A 51 0.27 8.66 -9.85
N PRO A 52 0.32 8.32 -8.55
CA PRO A 52 0.87 7.04 -8.12
C PRO A 52 0.05 5.83 -8.59
N TYR A 53 -1.16 6.10 -9.05
CA TYR A 53 -2.16 5.13 -9.49
C TYR A 53 -2.19 4.91 -11.00
N ASN A 54 -1.52 5.73 -11.80
CA ASN A 54 -1.55 5.60 -13.27
C ASN A 54 -0.57 4.53 -13.79
N ALA A 55 0.57 4.41 -13.11
CA ALA A 55 1.63 3.47 -13.44
C ALA A 55 2.38 3.13 -12.16
N SER A 56 2.46 1.84 -11.87
CA SER A 56 3.11 1.34 -10.67
C SER A 56 3.99 0.13 -11.00
N THR A 57 5.02 -0.06 -10.20
CA THR A 57 5.94 -1.19 -10.28
C THR A 57 5.69 -2.12 -9.10
N PHE A 58 5.56 -3.42 -9.39
CA PHE A 58 5.29 -4.41 -8.37
C PHE A 58 6.52 -4.67 -7.50
N ILE A 59 6.32 -4.69 -6.18
CA ILE A 59 7.34 -5.02 -5.18
C ILE A 59 7.05 -6.39 -4.58
N ILE A 60 5.82 -6.60 -4.11
CA ILE A 60 5.36 -7.88 -3.54
C ILE A 60 3.97 -8.16 -4.12
N ARG A 61 3.79 -9.29 -4.78
CA ARG A 61 2.49 -9.74 -5.33
C ARG A 61 1.81 -10.73 -4.38
N GLU A 62 0.53 -10.98 -4.63
CA GLU A 62 -0.25 -12.04 -3.97
C GLU A 62 -0.27 -11.88 -2.44
N VAL A 63 -0.56 -10.66 -1.98
CA VAL A 63 -0.51 -10.28 -0.56
C VAL A 63 -1.68 -10.89 0.22
N GLU A 64 -1.41 -11.57 1.33
CA GLU A 64 -2.46 -12.14 2.18
C GLU A 64 -2.82 -11.22 3.35
N THR A 65 -1.81 -10.71 4.04
CA THR A 65 -1.99 -9.76 5.15
C THR A 65 -0.95 -8.66 5.13
N ILE A 66 -1.34 -7.48 5.60
CA ILE A 66 -0.48 -6.30 5.76
C ILE A 66 -0.68 -5.70 7.14
N GLY A 67 0.43 -5.35 7.79
CA GLY A 67 0.47 -4.51 8.97
C GLY A 67 1.41 -3.33 8.75
N VAL A 68 1.03 -2.15 9.23
CA VAL A 68 1.79 -0.91 9.03
C VAL A 68 1.89 -0.15 10.35
N ASN A 69 3.09 0.33 10.67
CA ASN A 69 3.30 1.40 11.66
C ASN A 69 4.12 2.53 11.02
N ASN A 70 4.71 3.44 11.82
CA ASN A 70 5.50 4.54 11.28
C ASN A 70 6.80 4.09 10.58
N ASP A 71 7.38 2.98 11.02
CA ASP A 71 8.75 2.58 10.67
C ASP A 71 8.80 1.36 9.75
N LYS A 72 7.76 0.52 9.76
CA LYS A 72 7.77 -0.78 9.09
C LYS A 72 6.44 -1.08 8.42
N ILE A 73 6.54 -1.83 7.32
CA ILE A 73 5.42 -2.55 6.71
C ILE A 73 5.74 -4.03 6.81
N LEU A 74 4.85 -4.79 7.42
CA LEU A 74 4.90 -6.25 7.47
C LEU A 74 3.90 -6.81 6.48
N VAL A 75 4.37 -7.74 5.64
CA VAL A 75 3.56 -8.32 4.58
C VAL A 75 3.71 -9.82 4.59
N THR A 76 2.61 -10.53 4.48
CA THR A 76 2.63 -11.94 4.06
C THR A 76 2.13 -12.07 2.64
N SER A 77 2.70 -12.98 1.87
CA SER A 77 2.25 -13.25 0.50
C SER A 77 2.33 -14.73 0.16
N ILE A 78 1.57 -15.16 -0.84
CA ILE A 78 1.69 -16.51 -1.38
C ILE A 78 2.62 -16.46 -2.60
N VAL A 79 3.59 -17.38 -2.66
CA VAL A 79 4.48 -17.54 -3.80
C VAL A 79 4.62 -19.03 -4.06
N ASN A 80 4.02 -19.50 -5.15
CA ASN A 80 4.00 -20.92 -5.54
C ASN A 80 3.47 -21.79 -4.38
N ASP A 81 2.26 -21.47 -3.91
CA ASP A 81 1.56 -22.13 -2.79
C ASP A 81 2.29 -22.09 -1.44
N THR A 82 3.35 -21.30 -1.33
CA THR A 82 4.12 -21.15 -0.09
C THR A 82 3.94 -19.75 0.48
N LEU A 83 3.56 -19.68 1.76
CA LEU A 83 3.49 -18.42 2.49
C LEU A 83 4.91 -17.85 2.68
N LYS A 84 5.08 -16.59 2.32
CA LYS A 84 6.30 -15.78 2.47
C LYS A 84 6.04 -14.62 3.41
N TYR A 85 7.10 -14.19 4.09
CA TYR A 85 7.08 -13.13 5.08
C TYR A 85 8.06 -12.06 4.66
N TRP A 86 7.60 -10.82 4.66
CA TRP A 86 8.38 -9.68 4.18
C TRP A 86 8.34 -8.55 5.21
N VAL A 87 9.46 -7.85 5.27
CA VAL A 87 9.60 -6.59 6.01
C VAL A 87 10.03 -5.52 5.03
N ILE A 88 9.33 -4.41 5.05
CA ILE A 88 9.75 -3.17 4.42
C ILE A 88 10.13 -2.18 5.52
N ASP A 89 11.38 -1.76 5.52
CA ASP A 89 11.92 -0.80 6.48
C ASP A 89 11.79 0.62 5.92
N LYS A 90 10.84 1.40 6.47
CA LYS A 90 10.57 2.78 6.04
C LYS A 90 11.61 3.77 6.54
N THR A 91 12.46 3.37 7.49
CA THR A 91 13.52 4.22 8.04
C THR A 91 14.79 4.20 7.18
N LYS A 92 14.89 3.25 6.25
CA LYS A 92 16.04 3.09 5.36
C LYS A 92 15.76 3.68 3.98
N GLU A 93 16.81 4.25 3.40
CA GLU A 93 16.81 4.64 1.98
C GLU A 93 16.51 3.41 1.10
N SER A 94 15.56 3.59 0.18
CA SER A 94 15.20 2.57 -0.80
C SER A 94 16.08 2.72 -2.04
N LYS A 95 16.86 1.67 -2.36
CA LYS A 95 17.71 1.59 -3.56
C LYS A 95 17.25 0.44 -4.43
N GLU A 96 17.16 0.69 -5.73
CA GLU A 96 16.85 -0.34 -6.72
C GLU A 96 18.00 -1.34 -6.85
N LEU A 97 17.66 -2.63 -6.73
CA LEU A 97 18.60 -3.76 -6.83
C LEU A 97 18.37 -4.59 -8.10
N GLY A 98 17.52 -4.10 -9.02
CA GLY A 98 17.08 -4.81 -10.23
C GLY A 98 15.77 -5.57 -10.02
N TYR A 99 15.50 -6.56 -10.86
CA TYR A 99 14.23 -7.30 -10.87
C TYR A 99 14.40 -8.77 -10.46
N ASP A 100 13.36 -9.36 -9.87
CA ASP A 100 13.27 -10.80 -9.62
C ASP A 100 12.72 -11.57 -10.84
N LYS A 101 12.61 -12.90 -10.71
CA LYS A 101 12.08 -13.77 -11.79
C LYS A 101 10.60 -13.54 -12.12
N LYS A 102 9.84 -12.90 -11.22
CA LYS A 102 8.44 -12.53 -11.41
C LYS A 102 8.29 -11.06 -11.86
N SER A 103 9.40 -10.45 -12.29
CA SER A 103 9.47 -9.04 -12.70
C SER A 103 9.06 -8.06 -11.60
N ASN A 104 9.21 -8.44 -10.33
CA ASN A 104 9.08 -7.50 -9.22
C ASN A 104 10.39 -6.72 -9.06
N LEU A 105 10.29 -5.42 -8.83
CA LEU A 105 11.43 -4.59 -8.50
C LEU A 105 11.92 -4.94 -7.10
N ARG A 106 13.20 -5.26 -6.99
CA ARG A 106 13.88 -5.54 -5.73
C ARG A 106 14.42 -4.23 -5.17
N LEU A 107 14.10 -3.96 -3.91
CA LEU A 107 14.54 -2.76 -3.20
C LEU A 107 15.37 -3.14 -1.98
N SER A 108 16.39 -2.33 -1.66
CA SER A 108 17.29 -2.58 -0.53
C SER A 108 16.63 -2.59 0.84
N ASN A 109 15.49 -1.92 0.98
CA ASN A 109 14.73 -1.85 2.22
C ASN A 109 13.58 -2.88 2.29
N VAL A 110 13.45 -3.76 1.29
CA VAL A 110 12.47 -4.84 1.24
C VAL A 110 13.21 -6.17 1.41
N THR A 111 12.92 -6.89 2.50
CA THR A 111 13.61 -8.14 2.83
C THR A 111 12.61 -9.25 3.11
N GLN A 112 12.80 -10.41 2.49
CA GLN A 112 12.11 -11.63 2.87
C GLN A 112 12.77 -12.20 4.13
N ILE A 113 11.98 -12.54 5.13
CA ILE A 113 12.45 -13.13 6.40
C ILE A 113 11.72 -14.44 6.69
N ASP A 114 12.16 -15.14 7.74
CA ASP A 114 11.45 -16.31 8.24
C ASP A 114 10.26 -15.92 9.14
N SER A 115 9.41 -16.91 9.43
CA SER A 115 8.20 -16.71 10.24
C SER A 115 8.50 -16.32 11.70
N ILE A 116 9.64 -16.76 12.25
CA ILE A 116 10.02 -16.48 13.64
C ILE A 116 10.43 -15.02 13.78
N GLY A 117 11.30 -14.55 12.89
CA GLY A 117 11.70 -13.15 12.81
C GLY A 117 10.51 -12.24 12.54
N TYR A 118 9.58 -12.67 11.68
CA TYR A 118 8.38 -11.91 11.38
C TYR A 118 7.47 -11.76 12.61
N ALA A 119 7.18 -12.86 13.31
CA ALA A 119 6.35 -12.85 14.51
C ALA A 119 6.99 -12.02 15.64
N LYS A 120 8.32 -12.08 15.77
CA LYS A 120 9.09 -11.26 16.71
C LYS A 120 8.88 -9.77 16.44
N ILE A 121 9.13 -9.32 15.20
CA ILE A 121 8.96 -7.92 14.81
C ILE A 121 7.51 -7.48 15.01
N GLN A 122 6.53 -8.29 14.57
CA GLN A 122 5.11 -7.97 14.74
C GLN A 122 4.76 -7.68 16.20
N LYS A 123 5.27 -8.50 17.14
CA LYS A 123 5.02 -8.36 18.57
C LYS A 123 5.75 -7.16 19.17
N GLU A 124 7.05 -7.01 18.89
CA GLU A 124 7.90 -5.95 19.45
C GLU A 124 7.44 -4.56 18.99
N GLU A 125 6.97 -4.46 17.74
CA GLU A 125 6.53 -3.21 17.11
C GLU A 125 5.03 -2.95 17.27
N ASN A 126 4.31 -3.88 17.93
CA ASN A 126 2.86 -3.84 18.13
C ASN A 126 2.07 -3.58 16.83
N ILE A 127 2.43 -4.30 15.76
CA ILE A 127 1.84 -4.12 14.44
C ILE A 127 0.57 -4.98 14.30
N ILE A 128 -0.56 -4.31 14.05
CA ILE A 128 -1.85 -4.97 13.81
C ILE A 128 -1.93 -5.38 12.34
N MET A 129 -2.08 -6.69 12.12
CA MET A 129 -2.23 -7.28 10.79
C MET A 129 -3.67 -7.18 10.31
N LYS A 130 -3.85 -6.86 9.04
CA LYS A 130 -5.14 -6.78 8.35
C LYS A 130 -5.11 -7.58 7.06
N THR A 131 -6.22 -8.24 6.76
CA THR A 131 -6.44 -8.97 5.52
C THR A 131 -6.94 -8.01 4.42
N LYS A 132 -6.91 -8.47 3.17
CA LYS A 132 -7.57 -7.75 2.05
C LYS A 132 -9.04 -7.42 2.34
N SER A 133 -9.78 -8.34 2.96
CA SER A 133 -11.20 -8.16 3.28
C SER A 133 -11.42 -7.07 4.34
N ASP A 134 -10.51 -6.93 5.30
CA ASP A 134 -10.58 -5.83 6.28
C ASP A 134 -10.46 -4.47 5.60
N TYR A 135 -9.60 -4.37 4.58
CA TYR A 135 -9.44 -3.14 3.80
C TYR A 135 -10.62 -2.86 2.87
N ARG A 136 -11.19 -3.88 2.22
CA ARG A 136 -12.37 -3.71 1.36
C ARG A 136 -13.60 -3.23 2.13
N LYS A 137 -13.84 -3.81 3.30
CA LYS A 137 -14.92 -3.38 4.20
C LYS A 137 -14.77 -1.93 4.62
N LYS A 138 -13.55 -1.52 4.96
CA LYS A 138 -13.26 -0.12 5.33
C LYS A 138 -13.53 0.85 4.18
N SER A 139 -13.29 0.41 2.96
CA SER A 139 -13.43 1.22 1.74
C SER A 139 -14.79 1.07 1.06
N HIS A 140 -15.76 0.41 1.70
CA HIS A 140 -17.12 0.18 1.19
C HIS A 140 -17.20 -0.57 -0.15
N TYR A 141 -16.22 -1.44 -0.42
CA TYR A 141 -16.24 -2.35 -1.57
C TYR A 141 -16.93 -3.70 -1.27
N GLU A 142 -17.05 -4.05 0.00
CA GLU A 142 -17.73 -5.24 0.57
C GLU A 142 -18.46 -4.82 1.85
#